data_AF-A0A183JZJ3-F1
#
_entry.id   AF-A0A183JZJ3-F1
#
_cell.length_a   1.000
_cell.length_b   1.000
_cell.length_c   1.000
_cell.angle_alpha   90.00
_cell.angle_beta   90.00
_cell.angle_gamma   90.00
#
_symmetry.space_group_name_H-M   'P 1'
#
loop_
_entity.id
_entity.type
_entity.pdbx_description
1 polymer ?
#
loop_
_entity_poly.entity_id
_entity_poly.type
_entity_poly.pdbx_seq_one_letter_code
_entity_poly.pdbx_strand_id
1 'polypeptide(L)'
;MTEDARTKRGADIASDHHLLVAKMKPKLKKHWTAGWTTSRKFNTTLLRDTDKFHEFKITFHNRFQALEDLLKEESTVENNWEGIKKALNSTCQEVLGRKKHHHKECISVDTLDKIQEIKIKETAINNRRTPAKKVKS
;
A
#
# COMPACT_ATOMS: atom_id res chain seq x y z
N MET A 1 -8.45 -37.91 3.61
CA MET A 1 -7.93 -38.51 4.85
C MET A 1 -7.37 -39.86 4.48
N THR A 2 -6.09 -40.07 4.75
CA THR A 2 -5.45 -41.38 4.70
C THR A 2 -4.40 -41.32 5.79
N GLU A 3 -4.75 -41.81 6.96
CA GLU A 3 -3.90 -41.82 8.15
C GLU A 3 -3.16 -43.16 8.17
N ASP A 4 -1.86 -43.13 7.90
CA ASP A 4 -0.95 -44.25 8.16
C ASP A 4 -0.15 -43.86 9.41
N ALA A 5 -0.66 -44.26 10.57
CA ALA A 5 -0.02 -44.07 11.87
C ALA A 5 0.90 -45.28 12.12
N ARG A 6 2.21 -45.03 12.30
CA ARG A 6 3.18 -46.10 12.55
C ARG A 6 3.82 -45.92 13.91
N THR A 7 3.74 -46.96 14.74
CA THR A 7 4.43 -47.04 16.02
C THR A 7 5.91 -47.32 15.78
N LYS A 8 6.80 -46.46 16.31
CA LYS A 8 8.25 -46.69 16.26
C LYS A 8 8.76 -47.07 17.65
N ARG A 9 9.41 -48.23 17.80
CA ARG A 9 10.17 -48.58 19.01
C ARG A 9 11.51 -47.84 18.97
N GLY A 10 11.73 -46.93 19.92
CA GLY A 10 13.03 -46.32 20.20
C GLY A 10 13.88 -47.25 21.08
N ALA A 11 15.20 -47.08 21.03
CA ALA A 11 16.14 -47.77 21.89
C ALA A 11 15.99 -47.30 23.35
N ASP A 12 15.74 -48.29 24.20
CA ASP A 12 15.74 -48.37 25.68
C ASP A 12 15.99 -47.08 26.49
N ILE A 13 14.89 -46.48 27.00
CA ILE A 13 14.81 -45.76 28.28
C ILE A 13 13.41 -46.08 28.85
N ALA A 14 13.37 -46.65 30.05
CA ALA A 14 12.18 -47.18 30.71
C ALA A 14 11.05 -46.15 30.90
N SER A 15 10.19 -46.02 29.89
CA SER A 15 8.90 -45.33 29.96
C SER A 15 7.88 -46.18 29.22
N ASP A 16 6.81 -46.57 29.88
CA ASP A 16 5.70 -47.38 29.32
C ASP A 16 4.88 -46.64 28.24
N HIS A 17 5.38 -45.51 27.74
CA HIS A 17 4.69 -44.62 26.81
C HIS A 17 5.22 -44.84 25.40
N HIS A 18 4.36 -45.37 24.52
CA HIS A 18 4.68 -45.53 23.10
C HIS A 18 4.55 -44.20 22.34
N LEU A 19 5.62 -43.77 21.67
CA LEU A 19 5.60 -42.60 20.80
C LEU A 19 4.78 -42.89 19.54
N LEU A 20 3.68 -42.17 19.37
CA LEU A 20 2.88 -42.19 18.15
C LEU A 20 3.32 -41.04 17.23
N VAL A 21 3.70 -41.39 16.00
CA VAL A 21 4.09 -40.43 14.97
C VAL A 21 3.10 -40.54 13.82
N ALA A 22 2.32 -39.49 13.59
CA ALA A 22 1.40 -39.39 12.47
C ALA A 22 1.95 -38.45 11.40
N LYS A 23 1.89 -38.87 10.13
CA LYS A 23 2.29 -38.05 8.98
C LYS A 23 1.06 -37.44 8.34
N MET A 24 0.84 -36.15 8.54
CA MET A 24 -0.29 -35.42 7.95
C MET A 24 0.17 -34.49 6.82
N LYS A 25 -0.66 -34.36 5.78
CA LYS A 25 -0.51 -33.36 4.72
C LYS A 25 -1.66 -32.34 4.79
N PRO A 26 -1.55 -31.29 5.62
CA PRO A 26 -2.59 -30.27 5.70
C PRO A 26 -2.62 -29.44 4.40
N LYS A 27 -3.83 -29.16 3.90
CA LYS A 27 -4.05 -28.18 2.83
C LYS A 27 -4.50 -26.87 3.49
N LEU A 28 -3.56 -25.95 3.71
CA LEU A 28 -3.86 -24.64 4.26
C LEU A 28 -4.28 -23.69 3.13
N LYS A 29 -5.48 -23.13 3.23
CA LYS A 29 -5.92 -22.04 2.35
C LYS A 29 -5.48 -20.73 2.99
N LYS A 30 -4.52 -20.04 2.35
CA LYS A 30 -4.11 -18.71 2.78
C LYS A 30 -5.29 -17.77 2.58
N HIS A 31 -5.89 -17.29 3.66
CA HIS A 31 -6.79 -16.15 3.57
C HIS A 31 -5.90 -14.92 3.41
N TRP A 32 -5.99 -14.26 2.26
CA TRP A 32 -5.39 -12.95 2.10
C TRP A 32 -6.33 -11.98 2.80
N THR A 33 -6.10 -11.70 4.09
CA THR A 33 -6.68 -10.50 4.71
C THR A 33 -6.01 -9.34 4.00
N ALA A 34 -6.62 -8.88 2.92
CA ALA A 34 -6.22 -7.65 2.27
C ALA A 34 -6.50 -6.53 3.29
N GLY A 35 -5.55 -6.31 4.20
CA GLY A 35 -5.32 -5.01 4.80
C GLY A 35 -4.87 -4.09 3.67
N TRP A 36 -5.81 -3.75 2.79
CA TRP A 36 -5.63 -2.76 1.76
C TRP A 36 -5.71 -1.39 2.44
N THR A 37 -4.78 -1.12 3.34
CA THR A 37 -4.26 0.23 3.42
C THR A 37 -3.54 0.38 2.09
N THR A 38 -4.08 1.19 1.19
CA THR A 38 -3.37 1.59 -0.02
C THR A 38 -2.14 2.35 0.46
N SER A 39 -1.06 1.62 0.80
CA SER A 39 0.17 2.20 1.31
C SER A 39 0.77 2.92 0.13
N ARG A 40 0.42 4.20 0.03
CA ARG A 40 0.89 5.08 -1.01
C ARG A 40 2.40 5.12 -0.87
N LYS A 41 3.08 4.66 -1.92
CA LYS A 41 4.54 4.51 -1.94
C LYS A 41 5.20 5.82 -1.52
N PHE A 42 6.23 5.74 -0.69
CA PHE A 42 7.08 6.88 -0.40
C PHE A 42 7.88 7.30 -1.64
N ASN A 43 8.33 8.55 -1.67
CA ASN A 43 9.13 9.05 -2.77
C ASN A 43 10.59 8.60 -2.67
N THR A 44 10.87 7.34 -3.00
CA THR A 44 12.21 6.75 -2.86
C THR A 44 13.26 7.38 -3.78
N THR A 45 12.86 8.17 -4.78
CA THR A 45 13.83 8.89 -5.64
C THR A 45 14.61 9.94 -4.86
N LEU A 46 14.06 10.47 -3.76
CA LEU A 46 14.75 11.42 -2.88
C LEU A 46 15.97 10.81 -2.18
N LEU A 47 16.04 9.49 -2.04
CA LEU A 47 17.22 8.82 -1.48
C LEU A 47 18.44 8.85 -2.43
N ARG A 48 18.28 9.28 -3.68
CA ARG A 48 19.40 9.51 -4.60
C ARG A 48 20.14 10.81 -4.29
N ASP A 49 19.45 11.76 -3.67
CA ASP A 49 20.04 13.01 -3.21
C ASP A 49 20.84 12.72 -1.93
N THR A 50 22.12 13.11 -1.93
CA THR A 50 23.05 12.78 -0.84
C THR A 50 22.66 13.45 0.47
N ASP A 51 22.16 14.69 0.41
CA ASP A 51 21.76 15.46 1.59
C ASP A 51 20.49 14.85 2.19
N LYS A 52 19.50 14.52 1.36
CA LYS A 52 18.28 13.83 1.79
C LYS A 52 18.55 12.44 2.34
N PHE A 53 19.49 11.70 1.76
CA PHE A 53 19.91 10.42 2.31
C PHE A 53 20.60 10.58 3.67
N HIS A 54 21.41 11.62 3.84
CA HIS A 54 22.06 11.90 5.13
C HIS A 54 21.04 12.31 6.19
N GLU A 55 20.10 13.20 5.86
CA GLU A 55 18.96 13.59 6.70
C GLU A 55 18.17 12.36 7.13
N PHE A 56 17.84 11.46 6.19
CA PHE A 56 17.15 10.20 6.50
C PHE A 56 17.92 9.36 7.53
N LYS A 57 19.23 9.19 7.35
CA LYS A 57 20.08 8.42 8.28
C LYS A 57 20.07 9.02 9.68
N ILE A 58 20.23 10.34 9.81
CA ILE A 58 20.23 11.02 11.10
C ILE A 58 18.87 10.88 11.78
N THR A 59 17.78 11.22 11.08
CA THR A 59 16.43 11.18 11.64
C THR A 59 16.02 9.77 12.04
N PHE A 60 16.38 8.76 11.23
CA PHE A 60 16.14 7.37 11.57
C PHE A 60 16.94 6.94 12.80
N HIS A 61 18.23 7.27 12.85
CA HIS A 61 19.11 6.89 13.95
C HIS A 61 18.64 7.49 15.28
N ASN A 62 18.32 8.79 15.30
CA ASN A 62 17.82 9.47 16.50
C ASN A 62 16.54 8.81 17.05
N ARG A 63 15.61 8.44 16.15
CA ARG A 63 14.38 7.73 16.52
C ARG A 63 14.62 6.30 17.00
N PHE A 64 15.54 5.60 16.34
CA PHE A 64 15.89 4.25 16.71
C PHE A 64 16.56 4.22 18.09
N GLN A 65 17.42 5.20 18.40
CA GLN A 65 18.04 5.31 19.72
C GLN A 65 17.00 5.56 20.82
N ALA A 66 16.04 6.48 20.60
CA ALA A 66 14.93 6.68 21.52
C ALA A 66 14.05 5.42 21.67
N LEU A 67 13.87 4.64 20.61
CA LEU A 67 13.18 3.36 20.67
C LEU A 67 13.98 2.32 21.47
N GLU A 68 15.28 2.21 21.24
CA GLU A 68 16.16 1.27 21.93
C GLU A 68 16.16 1.49 23.44
N ASP A 69 16.17 2.75 23.88
CA ASP A 69 16.06 3.08 25.30
C ASP A 69 14.71 2.65 25.90
N LEU A 70 13.62 2.76 25.13
CA LEU A 70 12.29 2.30 25.54
C LEU A 70 12.19 0.76 25.61
N LEU A 71 12.88 0.04 24.72
CA LEU A 71 12.84 -1.42 24.66
C LEU A 71 13.64 -2.11 25.77
N LYS A 72 14.43 -1.37 26.57
CA LYS A 72 15.19 -1.95 27.70
C LYS A 72 14.32 -2.30 28.92
N GLU A 73 13.10 -1.77 29.03
CA GLU A 73 12.27 -1.94 30.24
C GLU A 73 11.27 -3.10 30.16
N GLU A 74 10.69 -3.42 29.00
CA GLU A 74 9.82 -4.60 28.81
C GLU A 74 9.59 -4.87 27.31
N SER A 75 10.16 -5.94 26.76
CA SER A 75 10.20 -6.13 25.30
C SER A 75 9.90 -7.56 24.88
N THR A 76 8.73 -7.77 24.27
CA THR A 76 8.44 -8.97 23.47
C THR A 76 8.95 -8.74 22.05
N VAL A 77 9.36 -9.81 21.36
CA VAL A 77 9.85 -9.73 19.97
C VAL A 77 8.84 -9.03 19.04
N GLU A 78 7.55 -9.17 19.33
CA GLU A 78 6.46 -8.56 18.58
C GLU A 78 6.38 -7.04 18.79
N ASN A 79 6.49 -6.56 20.03
CA ASN A 79 6.53 -5.12 20.34
C ASN A 79 7.77 -4.46 19.71
N ASN A 80 8.91 -5.15 19.71
CA ASN A 80 10.15 -4.65 19.10
C ASN A 80 9.98 -4.49 17.59
N TRP A 81 9.41 -5.50 16.94
CA TRP A 81 9.13 -5.45 15.51
C TRP A 81 8.16 -4.31 15.15
N GLU A 82 7.14 -4.07 15.97
CA GLU A 82 6.20 -2.97 15.75
C GLU A 82 6.86 -1.60 15.93
N GLY A 83 7.70 -1.45 16.95
CA GLY A 83 8.50 -0.24 17.18
C GLY A 83 9.40 0.10 15.98
N ILE A 84 10.13 -0.88 15.46
CA ILE A 84 11.03 -0.70 14.30
C ILE A 84 10.23 -0.29 13.06
N LYS A 85 9.12 -0.99 12.77
CA LYS A 85 8.23 -0.62 11.65
C LYS A 85 7.73 0.80 11.78
N LYS A 86 7.32 1.23 12.99
CA LYS A 86 6.81 2.57 13.25
C LYS A 86 7.89 3.64 13.10
N ALA A 87 9.10 3.41 13.63
CA ALA A 87 10.24 4.32 13.48
C ALA A 87 10.61 4.51 12.00
N LEU A 88 10.66 3.42 11.23
CA LEU A 88 10.95 3.46 9.80
C LEU A 88 9.85 4.18 9.01
N ASN A 89 8.58 3.85 9.25
CA ASN A 89 7.45 4.49 8.56
C ASN A 89 7.36 6.00 8.85
N SER A 90 7.58 6.40 10.11
CA SER A 90 7.56 7.81 10.50
C SER A 90 8.68 8.59 9.81
N THR A 91 9.88 7.99 9.74
CA THR A 91 11.03 8.63 9.08
C THR A 91 10.86 8.73 7.58
N CYS A 92 10.35 7.68 6.93
CA CYS A 92 9.97 7.74 5.53
C CYS A 92 8.92 8.81 5.25
N GLN A 93 7.92 8.96 6.12
CA GLN A 93 6.88 9.96 5.95
C GLN A 93 7.40 11.39 6.08
N GLU A 94 8.31 11.64 7.02
CA GLU A 94 8.90 12.96 7.26
C GLU A 94 9.90 13.36 6.17
N VAL A 95 10.88 12.49 5.89
CA VAL A 95 12.01 12.85 5.01
C VAL A 95 11.66 12.63 3.54
N LEU A 96 10.97 11.53 3.21
CA LEU A 96 10.69 11.16 1.82
C LEU A 96 9.30 11.62 1.36
N GLY A 97 8.34 11.72 2.28
CA GLY A 97 6.96 12.02 1.95
C GLY A 97 6.31 10.99 1.02
N ARG A 98 5.03 11.19 0.71
CA ARG A 98 4.29 10.29 -0.19
C ARG A 98 4.57 10.66 -1.65
N LYS A 99 4.73 9.66 -2.50
CA LYS A 99 4.85 9.86 -3.95
C LYS A 99 3.60 10.60 -4.46
N LYS A 100 3.80 11.74 -5.12
CA LYS A 100 2.70 12.48 -5.76
C LYS A 100 2.22 11.69 -6.97
N HIS A 101 0.91 11.47 -7.06
CA HIS A 101 0.31 11.06 -8.32
C HIS A 101 0.14 12.34 -9.12
N HIS A 102 0.86 12.46 -10.23
CA HIS A 102 0.57 13.51 -11.19
C HIS A 102 -0.82 13.23 -11.74
N HIS A 103 -1.81 14.02 -11.31
CA HIS A 103 -3.09 14.03 -11.98
C HIS A 103 -2.84 14.63 -13.36
N LYS A 104 -3.02 13.82 -14.41
CA LYS A 104 -3.06 14.34 -15.77
C LYS A 104 -4.45 14.92 -15.92
N GLU A 105 -4.53 16.21 -16.22
CA GLU A 105 -5.80 16.88 -16.50
C GLU A 105 -6.49 16.09 -17.62
N CYS A 106 -7.66 15.52 -17.34
CA CYS A 106 -8.34 14.64 -18.30
C CYS A 106 -8.79 15.39 -19.57
N ILE A 107 -8.83 16.72 -19.53
CA ILE A 107 -9.25 17.59 -20.63
C ILE A 107 -8.26 18.75 -20.72
N SER A 108 -7.64 18.94 -21.89
CA SER A 108 -6.76 20.09 -22.13
C SER A 108 -7.57 21.37 -22.38
N VAL A 109 -6.97 22.53 -22.12
CA VAL A 109 -7.54 23.84 -22.46
C VAL A 109 -7.90 23.91 -23.95
N ASP A 110 -7.00 23.44 -24.84
CA ASP A 110 -7.27 23.37 -26.28
C ASP A 110 -8.52 22.54 -26.64
N THR A 111 -8.85 21.53 -25.83
CA THR A 111 -10.06 20.71 -26.03
C THR A 111 -11.31 21.47 -25.58
N LEU A 112 -11.23 22.23 -24.49
CA LEU A 112 -12.30 23.10 -24.03
C LEU A 112 -12.61 24.22 -25.04
N ASP A 113 -11.58 24.82 -25.62
CA ASP A 113 -11.73 25.88 -26.63
C ASP A 113 -12.43 25.35 -27.89
N LYS A 114 -12.05 24.15 -28.36
CA LYS A 114 -12.72 23.48 -29.49
C LYS A 114 -14.19 23.19 -29.20
N ILE A 115 -14.53 22.78 -27.97
CA ILE A 115 -15.93 22.56 -27.57
C ILE A 115 -16.72 23.87 -27.61
N GLN A 116 -16.12 24.99 -27.18
CA GLN A 116 -16.77 26.30 -27.26
C GLN A 116 -16.98 26.75 -28.71
N GLU A 117 -15.99 26.57 -29.59
CA GLU A 117 -16.14 26.88 -31.01
C GLU A 117 -17.26 26.08 -31.69
N ILE A 118 -17.39 24.79 -31.36
CA ILE A 118 -18.45 23.93 -31.89
C ILE A 118 -19.82 24.46 -31.46
N LYS A 119 -19.99 24.83 -30.18
CA LYS A 119 -21.24 25.42 -29.67
C LYS A 119 -21.60 26.71 -30.40
N ILE A 120 -20.64 27.60 -30.66
CA ILE A 120 -20.88 28.87 -31.38
C ILE A 120 -21.37 28.57 -32.80
N LYS A 121 -20.73 27.62 -33.50
CA LYS A 121 -21.10 27.22 -34.86
C LYS A 121 -22.50 26.60 -34.92
N GLU A 122 -22.87 25.75 -33.97
CA GLU A 122 -24.22 25.17 -33.87
C GLU A 122 -25.29 26.25 -33.64
N THR A 123 -25.02 27.21 -32.76
CA THR A 123 -25.96 28.32 -32.48
C THR A 123 -26.20 29.18 -33.72
N ALA A 124 -25.14 29.46 -34.49
CA ALA A 124 -25.24 30.20 -35.74
C ALA A 124 -26.06 29.45 -36.82
N ILE A 125 -25.90 28.13 -36.92
CA ILE A 125 -26.67 27.28 -37.85
C ILE A 125 -28.15 27.23 -37.44
N ASN A 126 -28.44 27.07 -36.15
CA ASN A 126 -29.80 26.97 -35.64
C ASN A 126 -30.59 28.28 -35.81
N ASN A 127 -29.95 29.44 -35.60
CA ASN A 127 -30.55 30.75 -35.85
C ASN A 127 -30.89 30.97 -37.34
N ARG A 128 -30.10 30.41 -38.27
CA ARG A 128 -30.42 30.45 -39.71
C ARG A 128 -31.54 29.50 -40.10
N ARG A 129 -31.81 28.46 -39.30
CA ARG A 129 -32.80 27.42 -39.60
C ARG A 129 -34.15 27.66 -38.92
N THR A 130 -34.32 28.71 -38.12
CA THR A 130 -35.59 29.02 -37.47
C THR A 130 -36.59 29.54 -38.52
N PRO A 131 -37.73 28.87 -38.79
CA PRO A 131 -38.72 29.39 -39.72
C PRO A 131 -39.42 30.60 -39.10
N ALA A 132 -39.45 31.73 -39.82
CA ALA A 132 -40.33 32.84 -39.46
C ALA A 132 -41.77 32.32 -39.40
N LYS A 133 -42.38 32.32 -38.21
CA LYS A 133 -43.83 32.08 -38.07
C LYS A 133 -44.54 33.10 -38.93
N LYS A 134 -45.12 32.67 -40.04
CA LYS A 134 -46.07 33.51 -40.79
C LYS A 134 -47.23 33.82 -39.84
N VAL A 135 -47.29 35.08 -39.40
CA VAL A 135 -48.47 35.66 -38.77
C VAL A 135 -49.61 35.52 -39.79
N LYS A 136 -50.64 34.76 -39.46
CA LYS A 136 -51.86 34.68 -40.26
C LYS A 136 -52.71 35.90 -39.92
N SER A 137 -53.09 36.65 -40.96
CA SER A 137 -54.18 37.62 -40.95
C SER A 137 -55.53 36.92 -40.76
#